data_AF-A0AAV3USF4-F1
#
_entry.id   AF-A0AAV3USF4-F1
#
_cell.length_a   1.000
_cell.length_b   1.000
_cell.length_c   1.000
_cell.angle_alpha   90.00
_cell.angle_beta   90.00
_cell.angle_gamma   90.00
#
_symmetry.space_group_name_H-M   'P 1'
#
loop_
_entity.id
_entity.type
_entity.pdbx_description
1 polymer ?
#
loop_
_entity_poly.entity_id
_entity_poly.type
_entity_poly.pdbx_seq_one_letter_code
_entity_poly.pdbx_strand_id
1 'polypeptide(L)'
;MTNVDPPASVPEGQETKFRGLYGKCIQHKLYEFPEQSKRTNLREEIDVQRHHRKLISYSTFPFAQGNPAGYKFITAEPLEELEIPNFDFLLWNLNGSVIFGEAKSSIPNNATKVVNQLQKRKEVAEEHKEYIEEKYLGSEINHMEFVVATYVNHGDKIAKEIIEEGAEFITWVVDAHHDTLWIRHARPTSFPDNLEAEDPDEMLKELERRHTHDVSSLNGELDRVTTSFGQADILPTSIIVDQLRVVVQARRVEDRYPCVDRGDIEEYVSNSALNYTAERISEIVDDLIESGKRINFLSDWDDDRAEFKVVSNYTAKDDLERVLENKWVEWRIEGMKDRLRDECENQTVAEIGKQSQLDEYGSFSE
;
A
#
# COMPACT_ATOMS: atom_id res chain seq x y z
N MET A 1 -27.67 27.15 17.99
CA MET A 1 -28.14 26.91 16.61
C MET A 1 -26.91 26.64 15.76
N THR A 2 -26.90 25.58 14.97
CA THR A 2 -25.85 25.30 13.99
C THR A 2 -25.94 26.34 12.87
N ASN A 3 -24.89 27.14 12.68
CA ASN A 3 -24.76 28.06 11.54
C ASN A 3 -24.38 27.26 10.29
N VAL A 4 -25.33 26.50 9.77
CA VAL A 4 -25.21 25.83 8.48
C VAL A 4 -26.25 26.43 7.55
N ASP A 5 -25.82 26.74 6.33
CA ASP A 5 -26.70 27.20 5.28
C ASP A 5 -27.50 26.00 4.75
N PRO A 6 -28.85 26.09 4.74
CA PRO A 6 -29.66 25.03 4.18
C PRO A 6 -29.32 24.79 2.71
N PRO A 7 -29.28 23.54 2.23
CA PRO A 7 -29.08 23.26 0.82
C PRO A 7 -30.27 23.78 0.02
N ALA A 8 -30.05 24.07 -1.26
CA ALA A 8 -31.06 24.62 -2.17
C ALA A 8 -32.31 23.72 -2.34
N SER A 9 -32.22 22.45 -1.94
CA SER A 9 -33.32 21.48 -1.91
C SER A 9 -34.32 21.70 -0.75
N VAL A 10 -33.99 22.54 0.23
CA VAL A 10 -34.89 22.91 1.33
C VAL A 10 -35.88 23.97 0.83
N PRO A 11 -37.21 23.76 1.00
CA PRO A 11 -38.20 24.76 0.62
C PRO A 11 -38.04 26.09 1.35
N GLU A 12 -38.32 27.20 0.65
CA GLU A 12 -38.28 28.55 1.21
C GLU A 12 -39.21 28.66 2.43
N GLY A 13 -38.70 29.21 3.54
CA GLY A 13 -39.40 29.31 4.83
C GLY A 13 -39.21 28.11 5.77
N GLN A 14 -38.56 27.02 5.34
CA GLN A 14 -38.24 25.85 6.18
C GLN A 14 -36.80 25.86 6.73
N GLU A 15 -36.04 26.93 6.51
CA GLU A 15 -34.61 27.02 6.84
C GLU A 15 -34.35 26.86 8.35
N THR A 16 -35.20 27.45 9.18
CA THR A 16 -35.09 27.35 10.64
C THR A 16 -35.34 25.93 11.13
N LYS A 17 -36.30 25.24 10.50
CA LYS A 17 -36.64 23.85 10.81
C LYS A 17 -35.52 22.91 10.38
N PHE A 18 -34.96 23.11 9.19
CA PHE A 18 -33.76 22.41 8.71
C PHE A 18 -32.62 22.54 9.72
N ARG A 19 -32.24 23.78 10.10
CA ARG A 19 -31.14 24.01 11.06
C ARG A 19 -31.39 23.31 12.40
N GLY A 20 -32.64 23.26 12.86
CA GLY A 20 -33.02 22.56 14.09
C GLY A 20 -32.88 21.04 14.02
N LEU A 21 -33.41 20.41 12.95
CA LEU A 21 -33.36 18.97 12.74
C LEU A 21 -31.94 18.49 12.43
N TYR A 22 -31.28 19.16 11.49
CA TYR A 22 -29.88 18.91 11.15
C TYR A 22 -28.98 19.05 12.38
N GLY A 23 -29.14 20.14 13.14
CA GLY A 23 -28.38 20.39 14.36
C GLY A 23 -28.52 19.27 15.39
N LYS A 24 -29.73 18.73 15.59
CA LYS A 24 -29.96 17.58 16.48
C LYS A 24 -29.31 16.31 15.95
N CYS A 25 -29.47 16.02 14.66
CA CYS A 25 -28.89 14.84 14.03
C CYS A 25 -27.37 14.84 14.16
N ILE A 26 -26.71 15.93 13.75
CA ILE A 26 -25.25 15.99 13.73
C ILE A 26 -24.66 16.02 15.12
N GLN A 27 -25.30 16.70 16.08
CA GLN A 27 -24.87 16.69 17.47
C GLN A 27 -24.89 15.27 18.05
N HIS A 28 -25.95 14.50 17.77
CA HIS A 28 -26.04 13.11 18.21
C HIS A 28 -24.97 12.23 17.55
N LYS A 29 -24.84 12.27 16.21
CA LYS A 29 -23.86 11.45 15.49
C LYS A 29 -22.41 11.78 15.86
N LEU A 30 -22.07 13.07 16.02
CA LEU A 30 -20.73 13.46 16.44
C LEU A 30 -20.45 13.13 17.92
N TYR A 31 -21.46 13.15 18.78
CA TYR A 31 -21.32 12.72 20.17
C TYR A 31 -21.04 11.21 20.28
N GLU A 32 -21.67 10.40 19.44
CA GLU A 32 -21.45 8.96 19.39
C GLU A 32 -20.24 8.54 18.53
N PHE A 33 -19.62 9.48 17.79
CA PHE A 33 -18.50 9.20 16.92
C PHE A 33 -17.28 8.76 17.74
N PRO A 34 -16.80 7.51 17.58
CA PRO A 34 -15.72 6.98 18.41
C PRO A 34 -14.34 7.45 17.91
N GLU A 35 -14.11 8.76 17.94
CA GLU A 35 -12.95 9.42 17.31
C GLU A 35 -11.63 8.80 17.77
N GLN A 36 -11.45 8.60 19.07
CA GLN A 36 -10.20 8.07 19.61
C GLN A 36 -9.90 6.66 19.10
N SER A 37 -10.91 5.78 19.04
CA SER A 37 -10.73 4.43 18.50
C SER A 37 -10.43 4.47 17.01
N LYS A 38 -11.09 5.34 16.24
CA LYS A 38 -10.79 5.52 14.81
C LYS A 38 -9.36 6.02 14.59
N ARG A 39 -8.90 6.99 15.38
CA ARG A 39 -7.52 7.49 15.34
C ARG A 39 -6.50 6.39 15.66
N THR A 40 -6.77 5.55 16.66
CA THR A 40 -5.90 4.41 16.99
C THR A 40 -5.82 3.43 15.83
N ASN A 41 -6.95 3.02 15.26
CA ASN A 41 -6.96 2.09 14.12
C ASN A 41 -6.21 2.64 12.90
N LEU A 42 -6.35 3.93 12.60
CA LEU A 42 -5.61 4.59 11.50
C LEU A 42 -4.10 4.59 11.75
N ARG A 43 -3.66 4.75 13.00
CA ARG A 43 -2.23 4.66 13.35
C ARG A 43 -1.70 3.24 13.25
N GLU A 44 -2.48 2.26 13.69
CA GLU A 44 -2.15 0.84 13.51
C GLU A 44 -2.03 0.50 12.02
N GLU A 45 -2.90 1.05 11.16
CA GLU A 45 -2.81 0.91 9.71
C GLU A 45 -1.48 1.46 9.16
N ILE A 46 -1.06 2.65 9.57
CA ILE A 46 0.26 3.22 9.20
C ILE A 46 1.39 2.28 9.63
N ASP A 47 1.36 1.77 10.85
CA ASP A 47 2.42 0.89 11.36
C ASP A 47 2.50 -0.44 10.61
N VAL A 48 1.34 -1.04 10.27
CA VAL A 48 1.26 -2.26 9.46
C VAL A 48 1.86 -2.03 8.07
N GLN A 49 1.51 -0.92 7.41
CA GLN A 49 2.04 -0.58 6.09
C GLN A 49 3.54 -0.29 6.13
N ARG A 50 4.02 0.42 7.16
CA ARG A 50 5.45 0.63 7.38
C ARG A 50 6.21 -0.69 7.49
N HIS A 51 5.66 -1.68 8.21
CA HIS A 51 6.26 -3.01 8.32
C HIS A 51 6.21 -3.81 7.01
N HIS A 52 5.15 -3.67 6.23
CA HIS A 52 5.02 -4.27 4.89
C HIS A 52 6.07 -3.69 3.94
N ARG A 53 6.17 -2.37 3.84
CA ARG A 53 7.17 -1.67 3.03
C ARG A 53 8.60 -2.04 3.41
N LYS A 54 8.90 -2.04 4.71
CA LYS A 54 10.22 -2.43 5.21
C LYS A 54 10.60 -3.85 4.74
N LEU A 55 9.64 -4.77 4.73
CA LEU A 55 9.83 -6.12 4.26
C LEU A 55 10.08 -6.18 2.73
N ILE A 56 9.35 -5.39 1.93
CA ILE A 56 9.58 -5.27 0.49
C ILE A 56 10.98 -4.73 0.22
N SER A 57 11.36 -3.62 0.87
CA SER A 57 12.68 -3.02 0.70
C SER A 57 13.79 -4.02 1.06
N TYR A 58 13.65 -4.76 2.17
CA TYR A 58 14.64 -5.79 2.49
C TYR A 58 14.69 -6.93 1.48
N SER A 59 13.57 -7.27 0.85
CA SER A 59 13.51 -8.36 -0.13
C SER A 59 14.12 -7.97 -1.47
N THR A 60 13.99 -6.69 -1.84
CA THR A 60 14.44 -6.16 -3.13
C THR A 60 15.84 -5.54 -3.08
N PHE A 61 16.30 -5.08 -1.92
CA PHE A 61 17.58 -4.38 -1.76
C PHE A 61 18.79 -5.13 -2.37
N PRO A 62 18.98 -6.45 -2.15
CA PRO A 62 20.11 -7.16 -2.75
C PRO A 62 20.14 -7.08 -4.30
N PHE A 63 18.98 -6.97 -4.92
CA PHE A 63 18.79 -6.90 -6.38
C PHE A 63 18.74 -5.46 -6.92
N ALA A 64 18.55 -4.48 -6.04
CA ALA A 64 18.65 -3.07 -6.38
C ALA A 64 20.12 -2.58 -6.32
N GLN A 65 20.91 -3.10 -5.38
CA GLN A 65 22.34 -2.72 -5.20
C GLN A 65 23.32 -3.67 -5.87
N GLY A 66 22.97 -4.94 -5.96
CA GLY A 66 23.76 -5.98 -6.62
C GLY A 66 23.01 -6.57 -7.81
N ASN A 67 23.51 -7.70 -8.31
CA ASN A 67 22.81 -8.50 -9.30
C ASN A 67 22.91 -10.00 -8.93
N PRO A 68 22.33 -10.45 -7.80
CA PRO A 68 22.45 -11.84 -7.38
C PRO A 68 21.98 -12.79 -8.49
N ALA A 69 22.85 -13.72 -8.89
CA ALA A 69 22.65 -14.62 -10.03
C ALA A 69 22.21 -13.94 -11.34
N GLY A 70 22.50 -12.64 -11.51
CA GLY A 70 22.10 -11.84 -12.67
C GLY A 70 20.69 -11.25 -12.62
N TYR A 71 19.93 -11.45 -11.54
CA TYR A 71 18.63 -10.82 -11.35
C TYR A 71 18.77 -9.36 -10.95
N LYS A 72 17.89 -8.53 -11.50
CA LYS A 72 17.74 -7.11 -11.17
C LYS A 72 16.32 -6.83 -10.71
N PHE A 73 16.18 -5.88 -9.82
CA PHE A 73 14.87 -5.30 -9.52
C PHE A 73 14.35 -4.49 -10.72
N ILE A 74 13.08 -4.72 -11.10
CA ILE A 74 12.45 -4.08 -12.27
C ILE A 74 11.42 -3.05 -11.85
N THR A 75 10.41 -3.46 -11.10
CA THR A 75 9.33 -2.57 -10.66
C THR A 75 8.69 -3.09 -9.37
N ALA A 76 8.15 -2.16 -8.60
CA ALA A 76 7.21 -2.46 -7.53
C ALA A 76 5.80 -2.55 -8.13
N GLU A 77 4.91 -3.33 -7.51
CA GLU A 77 3.52 -3.53 -7.94
C GLU A 77 3.38 -3.73 -9.47
N PRO A 78 3.99 -4.77 -10.08
CA PRO A 78 3.92 -5.02 -11.54
C PRO A 78 2.48 -5.29 -12.00
N LEU A 79 1.80 -4.51 -12.84
CA LEU A 79 0.35 -4.56 -13.19
C LEU A 79 -0.54 -3.63 -12.34
N GLU A 80 0.03 -2.71 -11.55
CA GLU A 80 -0.72 -1.68 -10.80
C GLU A 80 -1.71 -0.93 -11.71
N GLU A 81 -1.26 -0.57 -12.91
CA GLU A 81 -1.99 0.23 -13.89
C GLU A 81 -3.24 -0.45 -14.45
N LEU A 82 -3.38 -1.77 -14.22
CA LEU A 82 -4.57 -2.53 -14.61
C LEU A 82 -5.61 -2.63 -13.49
N GLU A 83 -5.30 -2.11 -12.29
CA GLU A 83 -6.17 -2.15 -11.11
C GLU A 83 -6.58 -3.58 -10.68
N ILE A 84 -5.73 -4.57 -10.94
CA ILE A 84 -5.97 -5.99 -10.64
C ILE A 84 -5.13 -6.49 -9.44
N PRO A 85 -5.50 -7.62 -8.81
CA PRO A 85 -4.70 -8.21 -7.74
C PRO A 85 -3.28 -8.52 -8.22
N ASN A 86 -2.29 -8.11 -7.42
CA ASN A 86 -0.92 -8.07 -7.87
C ASN A 86 0.08 -8.45 -6.78
N PHE A 87 1.30 -8.84 -7.18
CA PHE A 87 2.49 -8.98 -6.35
C PHE A 87 3.09 -7.63 -5.97
N ASP A 88 3.95 -7.62 -4.95
CA ASP A 88 4.58 -6.39 -4.46
C ASP A 88 5.81 -5.98 -5.28
N PHE A 89 6.49 -6.92 -5.94
CA PHE A 89 7.67 -6.62 -6.78
C PHE A 89 7.94 -7.64 -7.88
N LEU A 90 8.66 -7.19 -8.91
CA LEU A 90 9.17 -7.99 -10.04
C LEU A 90 10.69 -7.90 -10.14
N LEU A 91 11.34 -9.06 -10.22
CA LEU A 91 12.76 -9.18 -10.54
C LEU A 91 12.93 -9.88 -11.88
N TRP A 92 13.97 -9.54 -12.63
CA TRP A 92 14.25 -10.14 -13.94
C TRP A 92 15.73 -10.45 -14.12
N ASN A 93 16.00 -11.60 -14.70
CA ASN A 93 17.29 -12.02 -15.21
C ASN A 93 17.29 -11.92 -16.73
N LEU A 94 18.34 -11.33 -17.32
CA LEU A 94 18.48 -11.15 -18.78
C LEU A 94 18.38 -12.46 -19.60
N ASN A 95 18.49 -13.62 -18.95
CA ASN A 95 18.26 -14.92 -19.57
C ASN A 95 16.75 -15.27 -19.76
N GLY A 96 15.84 -14.37 -19.39
CA GLY A 96 14.38 -14.54 -19.54
C GLY A 96 13.68 -15.16 -18.33
N SER A 97 14.36 -15.31 -17.18
CA SER A 97 13.72 -15.75 -15.92
C SER A 97 13.24 -14.55 -15.11
N VAL A 98 12.05 -14.64 -14.54
CA VAL A 98 11.47 -13.61 -13.66
C VAL A 98 11.09 -14.19 -12.30
N ILE A 99 11.18 -13.35 -11.26
CA ILE A 99 10.67 -13.65 -9.93
C ILE A 99 9.61 -12.61 -9.56
N PHE A 100 8.38 -13.08 -9.30
CA PHE A 100 7.32 -12.28 -8.69
C PHE A 100 7.35 -12.48 -7.18
N GLY A 101 7.37 -11.38 -6.43
CA GLY A 101 7.47 -11.43 -4.99
C GLY A 101 6.34 -10.76 -4.25
N GLU A 102 5.80 -11.47 -3.27
CA GLU A 102 4.82 -10.96 -2.32
C GLU A 102 5.45 -10.82 -0.94
N ALA A 103 5.29 -9.68 -0.29
CA ALA A 103 5.61 -9.48 1.12
C ALA A 103 4.40 -9.76 2.01
N LYS A 104 4.62 -10.49 3.11
CA LYS A 104 3.61 -10.68 4.17
C LYS A 104 4.25 -10.40 5.52
N SER A 105 4.07 -9.17 5.99
CA SER A 105 4.59 -8.71 7.29
C SER A 105 3.95 -9.42 8.49
N SER A 106 2.76 -9.97 8.31
CA SER A 106 2.06 -10.77 9.33
C SER A 106 1.38 -11.99 8.69
N ILE A 107 1.38 -13.11 9.41
CA ILE A 107 0.73 -14.35 8.98
C ILE A 107 -0.40 -14.72 9.97
N PRO A 108 -1.68 -14.65 9.55
CA PRO A 108 -2.81 -14.99 10.41
C PRO A 108 -2.75 -16.44 10.89
N ASN A 109 -3.42 -16.76 11.99
CA ASN A 109 -3.40 -18.12 12.59
C ASN A 109 -3.71 -19.23 11.58
N ASN A 110 -4.68 -19.01 10.69
CA ASN A 110 -4.91 -19.83 9.52
C ASN A 110 -4.11 -19.25 8.34
N ALA A 111 -3.02 -19.91 7.97
CA ALA A 111 -2.17 -19.49 6.86
C ALA A 111 -2.73 -19.91 5.49
N THR A 112 -3.63 -20.89 5.43
CA THR A 112 -4.31 -21.35 4.20
C THR A 112 -4.93 -20.20 3.41
N LYS A 113 -5.52 -19.22 4.11
CA LYS A 113 -6.08 -18.02 3.45
C LYS A 113 -5.03 -17.20 2.70
N VAL A 114 -3.80 -17.13 3.22
CA VAL A 114 -2.69 -16.44 2.57
C VAL A 114 -2.26 -17.22 1.33
N VAL A 115 -2.10 -18.54 1.44
CA VAL A 115 -1.72 -19.40 0.30
C VAL A 115 -2.75 -19.31 -0.83
N ASN A 116 -4.05 -19.36 -0.52
CA ASN A 116 -5.12 -19.19 -1.51
C ASN A 116 -5.10 -17.81 -2.19
N GLN A 117 -4.69 -16.76 -1.49
CA GLN A 117 -4.52 -15.43 -2.10
C GLN A 117 -3.30 -15.39 -3.03
N LEU A 118 -2.20 -16.01 -2.62
CA LEU A 118 -0.98 -16.11 -3.42
C LEU A 118 -1.23 -16.86 -4.73
N GLN A 119 -1.94 -18.01 -4.68
CA GLN A 119 -2.29 -18.77 -5.88
C GLN A 119 -3.11 -17.95 -6.88
N LYS A 120 -4.13 -17.21 -6.42
CA LYS A 120 -4.91 -16.32 -7.28
C LYS A 120 -4.05 -15.23 -7.95
N ARG A 121 -3.07 -14.68 -7.23
CA ARG A 121 -2.14 -13.69 -7.80
C ARG A 121 -1.21 -14.32 -8.83
N LYS A 122 -0.74 -15.55 -8.58
CA LYS A 122 0.03 -16.34 -9.55
C LYS A 122 -0.76 -16.52 -10.85
N GLU A 123 -2.01 -16.95 -10.77
CA GLU A 123 -2.90 -17.10 -11.93
C GLU A 123 -3.01 -15.78 -12.73
N VAL A 124 -3.26 -14.66 -12.05
CA VAL A 124 -3.35 -13.34 -12.69
C VAL A 124 -2.04 -12.95 -13.39
N ALA A 125 -0.89 -13.16 -12.75
CA ALA A 125 0.42 -12.84 -13.34
C ALA A 125 0.72 -13.70 -14.58
N GLU A 126 0.34 -14.97 -14.55
CA GLU A 126 0.47 -15.89 -15.69
C GLU A 126 -0.46 -15.47 -16.86
N GLU A 127 -1.71 -15.09 -16.56
CA GLU A 127 -2.67 -14.59 -17.56
C GLU A 127 -2.19 -13.29 -18.25
N HIS A 128 -1.44 -12.45 -17.54
CA HIS A 128 -0.94 -11.17 -18.04
C HIS A 128 0.53 -11.21 -18.46
N LYS A 129 1.10 -12.41 -18.68
CA LYS A 129 2.49 -12.60 -19.10
C LYS A 129 2.90 -11.69 -20.28
N GLU A 130 2.11 -11.68 -21.35
CA GLU A 130 2.40 -10.90 -22.57
C GLU A 130 2.46 -9.39 -22.26
N TYR A 131 1.56 -8.91 -21.41
CA TYR A 131 1.57 -7.51 -20.97
C TYR A 131 2.88 -7.16 -20.25
N ILE A 132 3.34 -8.05 -19.37
CA ILE A 132 4.56 -7.85 -18.57
C ILE A 132 5.80 -7.81 -19.48
N GLU A 133 5.85 -8.71 -20.47
CA GLU A 133 6.90 -8.77 -21.49
C GLU A 133 6.97 -7.46 -22.29
N GLU A 134 5.84 -6.96 -22.77
CA GLU A 134 5.77 -5.72 -23.57
C GLU A 134 6.05 -4.47 -22.73
N LYS A 135 5.47 -4.40 -21.53
CA LYS A 135 5.45 -3.18 -20.71
C LYS A 135 6.74 -2.97 -19.92
N TYR A 136 7.30 -4.03 -19.34
CA TYR A 136 8.40 -3.91 -18.37
C TYR A 136 9.72 -4.46 -18.87
N LEU A 137 9.71 -5.52 -19.67
CA LEU A 137 10.93 -6.28 -19.98
C LEU A 137 11.47 -6.03 -21.39
N GLY A 138 10.59 -5.80 -22.36
CA GLY A 138 10.94 -5.74 -23.78
C GLY A 138 11.46 -7.07 -24.34
N SER A 139 11.20 -8.18 -23.65
CA SER A 139 11.70 -9.52 -23.98
C SER A 139 10.77 -10.62 -23.46
N GLU A 140 10.78 -11.78 -24.12
CA GLU A 140 10.00 -12.96 -23.71
C GLU A 140 10.46 -13.52 -22.35
N ILE A 141 9.49 -13.89 -21.52
CA ILE A 141 9.68 -14.60 -20.26
C ILE A 141 9.70 -16.10 -20.55
N ASN A 142 10.87 -16.71 -20.33
CA ASN A 142 11.08 -18.14 -20.47
C ASN A 142 10.63 -18.92 -19.24
N HIS A 143 10.71 -18.31 -18.06
CA HIS A 143 10.46 -18.96 -16.79
C HIS A 143 9.98 -17.97 -15.72
N MET A 144 8.97 -18.37 -14.95
CA MET A 144 8.38 -17.58 -13.86
C MET A 144 8.52 -18.32 -12.53
N GLU A 145 9.10 -17.64 -11.56
CA GLU A 145 9.17 -18.09 -10.17
C GLU A 145 8.35 -17.15 -9.28
N PHE A 146 7.79 -17.72 -8.20
CA PHE A 146 6.97 -16.97 -7.27
C PHE A 146 7.52 -17.10 -5.85
N VAL A 147 7.69 -15.97 -5.16
CA VAL A 147 8.25 -15.92 -3.82
C VAL A 147 7.28 -15.25 -2.85
N VAL A 148 7.28 -15.73 -1.61
CA VAL A 148 6.69 -15.00 -0.49
C VAL A 148 7.79 -14.62 0.50
N ALA A 149 7.97 -13.33 0.72
CA ALA A 149 8.83 -12.78 1.74
C ALA A 149 8.06 -12.59 3.05
N THR A 150 8.66 -12.98 4.17
CA THR A 150 8.11 -12.73 5.51
C THR A 150 9.23 -12.52 6.52
N TYR A 151 8.89 -12.15 7.75
CA TYR A 151 9.87 -12.09 8.83
C TYR A 151 10.20 -13.48 9.39
N VAL A 152 11.41 -13.65 9.93
CA VAL A 152 11.92 -14.94 10.44
C VAL A 152 10.99 -15.63 11.44
N ASN A 153 10.27 -14.86 12.28
CA ASN A 153 9.31 -15.36 13.26
C ASN A 153 8.04 -15.98 12.61
N HIS A 154 7.79 -15.71 11.34
CA HIS A 154 6.65 -16.23 10.56
C HIS A 154 7.07 -17.25 9.49
N GLY A 155 8.36 -17.31 9.15
CA GLY A 155 8.90 -18.14 8.07
C GLY A 155 8.50 -19.61 8.15
N ASP A 156 8.68 -20.24 9.31
CA ASP A 156 8.34 -21.68 9.47
C ASP A 156 6.86 -21.97 9.29
N LYS A 157 6.00 -21.03 9.68
CA LYS A 157 4.56 -21.21 9.61
C LYS A 157 4.08 -21.15 8.16
N ILE A 158 4.49 -20.12 7.41
CA ILE A 158 4.06 -19.97 6.03
C ILE A 158 4.73 -20.98 5.10
N ALA A 159 6.01 -21.32 5.32
CA ALA A 159 6.70 -22.32 4.52
C ALA A 159 6.06 -23.70 4.64
N LYS A 160 5.67 -24.11 5.86
CA LYS A 160 4.95 -25.37 6.06
C LYS A 160 3.61 -25.38 5.35
N GLU A 161 2.82 -24.32 5.51
CA GLU A 161 1.51 -24.24 4.88
C GLU A 161 1.61 -24.28 3.35
N ILE A 162 2.56 -23.57 2.76
CA ILE A 162 2.81 -23.62 1.31
C ILE A 162 3.09 -25.05 0.85
N ILE A 163 3.96 -25.76 1.58
CA ILE A 163 4.33 -27.14 1.26
C ILE A 163 3.11 -28.06 1.40
N GLU A 164 2.38 -27.97 2.50
CA GLU A 164 1.23 -28.83 2.82
C GLU A 164 0.07 -28.65 1.83
N GLU A 165 -0.14 -27.43 1.35
CA GLU A 165 -1.12 -27.11 0.30
C GLU A 165 -0.59 -27.40 -1.13
N GLY A 166 0.66 -27.87 -1.25
CA GLY A 166 1.29 -28.18 -2.53
C GLY A 166 1.48 -26.97 -3.45
N ALA A 167 1.54 -25.76 -2.88
CA ALA A 167 1.66 -24.52 -3.62
C ALA A 167 3.12 -24.26 -4.02
N GLU A 168 3.35 -23.80 -5.25
CA GLU A 168 4.70 -23.56 -5.80
C GLU A 168 5.18 -22.14 -5.49
N PHE A 169 5.43 -21.87 -4.21
CA PHE A 169 6.04 -20.63 -3.73
C PHE A 169 7.33 -20.92 -2.97
N ILE A 170 8.35 -20.12 -3.22
CA ILE A 170 9.61 -20.16 -2.47
C ILE A 170 9.49 -19.18 -1.30
N THR A 171 9.75 -19.64 -0.08
CA THR A 171 9.65 -18.76 1.10
C THR A 171 10.98 -18.06 1.33
N TRP A 172 10.95 -16.73 1.27
CA TRP A 172 12.04 -15.87 1.70
C TRP A 172 11.78 -15.36 3.11
N VAL A 173 12.82 -15.32 3.93
CA VAL A 173 12.73 -14.80 5.28
C VAL A 173 13.72 -13.67 5.50
N VAL A 174 13.24 -12.63 6.17
CA VAL A 174 14.01 -11.47 6.57
C VAL A 174 14.21 -11.49 8.08
N ASP A 175 15.47 -11.37 8.50
CA ASP A 175 15.83 -11.02 9.86
C ASP A 175 16.17 -9.53 9.92
N ALA A 176 15.20 -8.74 10.35
CA ALA A 176 15.34 -7.30 10.51
C ALA A 176 16.25 -6.89 11.67
N HIS A 177 16.66 -7.83 12.55
CA HIS A 177 17.62 -7.54 13.62
C HIS A 177 19.06 -7.61 13.11
N HIS A 178 19.34 -8.55 12.20
CA HIS A 178 20.67 -8.74 11.61
C HIS A 178 20.78 -8.16 10.19
N ASP A 179 19.72 -7.57 9.66
CA ASP A 179 19.62 -7.05 8.30
C ASP A 179 20.04 -8.10 7.26
N THR A 180 19.45 -9.30 7.35
CA THR A 180 19.72 -10.43 6.43
C THR A 180 18.45 -10.99 5.80
N LEU A 181 18.59 -11.48 4.58
CA LEU A 181 17.57 -12.18 3.79
C LEU A 181 18.09 -13.59 3.48
N TRP A 182 17.24 -14.62 3.52
CA TRP A 182 17.58 -15.96 3.04
C TRP A 182 16.36 -16.80 2.67
N ILE A 183 16.61 -17.94 2.03
CA ILE A 183 15.58 -18.90 1.65
C ILE A 183 15.26 -19.80 2.85
N ARG A 184 13.98 -19.90 3.21
CA ARG A 184 13.54 -20.76 4.31
C ARG A 184 12.94 -22.05 3.78
N HIS A 185 13.59 -23.15 4.13
CA HIS A 185 13.01 -24.48 4.05
C HIS A 185 12.41 -24.86 5.41
N ALA A 186 11.18 -25.35 5.40
CA ALA A 186 10.55 -25.95 6.56
C ALA A 186 10.16 -27.39 6.23
N ARG A 187 10.33 -28.31 7.18
CA ARG A 187 9.80 -29.66 7.00
C ARG A 187 8.28 -29.64 7.23
N PRO A 188 7.48 -30.18 6.31
CA PRO A 188 6.04 -30.23 6.50
C PRO A 188 5.67 -31.25 7.59
N THR A 189 4.46 -31.10 8.13
CA THR A 189 3.87 -32.08 9.06
C THR A 189 3.07 -33.16 8.34
N SER A 190 2.60 -32.86 7.12
CA SER A 190 1.99 -33.80 6.17
C SER A 190 2.49 -33.51 4.76
N PHE A 191 2.66 -34.56 3.95
CA PHE A 191 2.97 -34.35 2.54
C PHE A 191 1.72 -33.89 1.77
N PRO A 192 1.85 -32.98 0.79
CA PRO A 192 0.74 -32.57 -0.05
C PRO A 192 0.24 -33.72 -0.92
N ASP A 193 -1.06 -33.69 -1.23
CA ASP A 193 -1.75 -34.72 -2.02
C ASP A 193 -1.25 -34.82 -3.47
N ASN A 194 -0.55 -33.79 -3.96
CA ASN A 194 -0.04 -33.69 -5.34
C ASN A 194 1.40 -34.21 -5.52
N LEU A 195 1.95 -34.95 -4.55
CA LEU A 195 3.25 -35.63 -4.68
C LEU A 195 3.07 -37.06 -5.20
N GLU A 196 3.77 -37.38 -6.27
CA GLU A 196 3.69 -38.68 -6.97
C GLU A 196 4.74 -39.72 -6.50
N ALA A 197 5.45 -39.47 -5.40
CA ALA A 197 6.50 -40.36 -4.90
C ALA A 197 6.03 -41.20 -3.71
N GLU A 198 6.32 -42.51 -3.75
CA GLU A 198 6.00 -43.45 -2.66
C GLU A 198 7.09 -43.48 -1.56
N ASP A 199 8.33 -43.11 -1.90
CA ASP A 199 9.46 -43.07 -0.96
C ASP A 199 9.56 -41.70 -0.25
N PRO A 200 9.46 -41.63 1.09
CA PRO A 200 9.59 -40.38 1.84
C PRO A 200 10.87 -39.58 1.54
N ASP A 201 11.99 -40.24 1.25
CA ASP A 201 13.25 -39.55 0.94
C ASP A 201 13.21 -38.90 -0.46
N GLU A 202 12.52 -39.51 -1.42
CA GLU A 202 12.27 -38.93 -2.75
C GLU A 202 11.25 -37.80 -2.68
N MET A 203 10.19 -37.94 -1.87
CA MET A 203 9.22 -36.87 -1.59
C MET A 203 9.92 -35.64 -1.00
N LEU A 204 10.84 -35.83 -0.04
CA LEU A 204 11.59 -34.73 0.56
C LEU A 204 12.50 -34.02 -0.44
N LYS A 205 13.16 -34.75 -1.35
CA LYS A 205 13.98 -34.14 -2.42
C LYS A 205 13.14 -33.35 -3.40
N GLU A 206 11.98 -33.88 -3.80
CA GLU A 206 11.08 -33.17 -4.71
C GLU A 206 10.52 -31.90 -4.05
N LEU A 207 10.18 -31.95 -2.76
CA LEU A 207 9.82 -30.76 -2.01
C LEU A 207 10.96 -29.74 -1.94
N GLU A 208 12.19 -30.18 -1.64
CA GLU A 208 13.35 -29.29 -1.61
C GLU A 208 13.56 -28.61 -2.97
N ARG A 209 13.39 -29.35 -4.07
CA ARG A 209 13.45 -28.82 -5.43
C ARG A 209 12.36 -27.78 -5.70
N ARG A 210 11.10 -28.03 -5.31
CA ARG A 210 9.96 -27.10 -5.52
C ARG A 210 10.05 -25.80 -4.70
N HIS A 211 10.84 -25.80 -3.62
CA HIS A 211 10.96 -24.67 -2.71
C HIS A 211 12.37 -24.06 -2.68
N THR A 212 13.19 -24.35 -3.69
CA THR A 212 14.44 -23.64 -4.03
C THR A 212 14.28 -22.99 -5.39
N HIS A 213 15.14 -22.01 -5.70
CA HIS A 213 15.17 -21.40 -7.03
C HIS A 213 15.80 -22.34 -8.05
N ASP A 214 15.27 -22.34 -9.27
CA ASP A 214 15.81 -23.12 -10.38
C ASP A 214 17.21 -22.65 -10.77
N VAL A 215 17.47 -21.34 -10.66
CA VAL A 215 18.81 -20.77 -10.81
C VAL A 215 19.64 -21.10 -9.57
N SER A 216 20.36 -22.21 -9.61
CA SER A 216 21.00 -22.79 -8.43
C SER A 216 22.00 -21.87 -7.72
N SER A 217 22.67 -20.97 -8.44
CA SER A 217 23.59 -19.99 -7.83
C SER A 217 22.86 -18.99 -6.95
N LEU A 218 21.61 -18.65 -7.27
CA LEU A 218 20.79 -17.72 -6.48
C LEU A 218 20.54 -18.25 -5.07
N ASN A 219 20.34 -19.56 -4.92
CA ASN A 219 20.13 -20.18 -3.61
C ASN A 219 21.32 -19.96 -2.66
N GLY A 220 22.54 -20.04 -3.18
CA GLY A 220 23.75 -19.78 -2.40
C GLY A 220 24.00 -18.29 -2.17
N GLU A 221 23.76 -17.46 -3.17
CA GLU A 221 23.96 -16.00 -3.08
C GLU A 221 22.96 -15.32 -2.15
N LEU A 222 21.76 -15.89 -1.98
CA LEU A 222 20.75 -15.41 -1.04
C LEU A 222 20.93 -15.97 0.38
N ASP A 223 21.82 -16.93 0.65
CA ASP A 223 21.97 -17.44 2.02
C ASP A 223 22.57 -16.38 2.96
N ARG A 224 21.68 -15.78 3.76
CA ARG A 224 21.95 -14.71 4.72
C ARG A 224 22.63 -13.51 4.06
N VAL A 225 22.19 -13.17 2.86
CA VAL A 225 22.67 -11.99 2.14
C VAL A 225 22.33 -10.75 2.95
N THR A 226 23.28 -9.81 3.02
CA THR A 226 23.05 -8.51 3.64
C THR A 226 21.98 -7.76 2.89
N THR A 227 21.04 -7.18 3.64
CA THR A 227 19.97 -6.35 3.11
C THR A 227 19.85 -5.05 3.88
N SER A 228 19.03 -4.10 3.45
CA SER A 228 18.85 -2.84 4.18
C SER A 228 17.53 -2.16 3.86
N PHE A 229 17.08 -1.35 4.82
CA PHE A 229 16.05 -0.35 4.63
C PHE A 229 16.74 0.99 4.34
N GLY A 230 16.71 1.49 3.09
CA GLY A 230 17.28 2.83 2.84
C GLY A 230 17.56 3.27 1.41
N GLN A 231 17.54 2.39 0.40
CA GLN A 231 17.84 2.81 -0.99
C GLN A 231 16.79 2.42 -2.02
N ALA A 232 15.86 1.55 -1.62
CA ALA A 232 14.75 1.11 -2.42
C ALA A 232 13.46 1.50 -1.69
N ASP A 233 13.26 2.81 -1.52
CA ASP A 233 11.93 3.38 -1.30
C ASP A 233 11.17 3.41 -2.65
N ILE A 234 11.32 2.32 -3.41
CA ILE A 234 10.59 2.04 -4.63
C ILE A 234 9.17 1.87 -4.13
N LEU A 235 8.28 2.72 -4.60
CA LEU A 235 6.92 2.79 -4.07
C LEU A 235 6.11 1.66 -4.71
N PRO A 236 5.78 0.60 -3.97
CA PRO A 236 4.42 0.15 -3.94
C PRO A 236 3.71 0.83 -2.79
N THR A 237 2.42 1.10 -2.97
CA THR A 237 1.33 0.95 -1.99
C THR A 237 0.29 2.08 -1.90
N SER A 238 -0.94 1.55 -1.83
CA SER A 238 -2.28 2.08 -1.57
C SER A 238 -2.52 3.23 -0.56
N ILE A 239 -1.54 3.69 0.23
CA ILE A 239 -1.78 4.75 1.23
C ILE A 239 -0.93 6.01 0.99
N ILE A 240 -1.64 7.13 0.87
CA ILE A 240 -1.11 8.48 0.66
C ILE A 240 0.01 8.90 1.64
N VAL A 241 0.04 8.37 2.88
CA VAL A 241 1.11 8.68 3.85
C VAL A 241 2.46 8.22 3.33
N ASP A 242 2.53 6.99 2.81
CA ASP A 242 3.80 6.41 2.38
C ASP A 242 4.27 7.00 1.05
N GLN A 243 3.33 7.30 0.15
CA GLN A 243 3.60 8.08 -1.06
C GLN A 243 4.20 9.45 -0.70
N LEU A 244 3.57 10.18 0.22
CA LEU A 244 4.05 11.51 0.64
C LEU A 244 5.33 11.50 1.48
N ARG A 245 5.84 10.34 1.92
CA ARG A 245 7.19 10.28 2.51
C ARG A 245 8.26 10.70 1.50
N VAL A 246 8.04 10.50 0.20
CA VAL A 246 8.94 11.00 -0.86
C VAL A 246 9.15 12.51 -0.72
N VAL A 247 8.08 13.26 -0.47
CA VAL A 247 8.16 14.71 -0.23
C VAL A 247 9.02 15.03 0.98
N VAL A 248 8.94 14.23 2.05
CA VAL A 248 9.82 14.39 3.22
C VAL A 248 11.27 14.11 2.83
N GLN A 249 11.56 13.10 2.00
CA GLN A 249 12.93 12.77 1.62
C GLN A 249 13.56 13.79 0.65
N ALA A 250 12.78 14.27 -0.31
CA ALA A 250 13.20 15.25 -1.32
C ALA A 250 13.35 16.67 -0.77
N ARG A 251 12.82 16.95 0.43
CA ARG A 251 12.79 18.31 0.97
C ARG A 251 14.19 18.91 1.15
N ARG A 252 14.22 20.23 1.05
CA ARG A 252 15.32 21.12 1.48
C ARG A 252 14.86 21.95 2.68
N VAL A 253 15.78 22.70 3.28
CA VAL A 253 15.47 23.61 4.39
C VAL A 253 15.96 25.00 4.04
N GLU A 254 15.03 25.89 3.73
CA GLU A 254 15.30 27.30 3.39
C GLU A 254 14.84 28.21 4.54
N ASP A 255 15.76 29.01 5.09
CA ASP A 255 15.49 29.93 6.22
C ASP A 255 14.69 29.31 7.39
N ARG A 256 15.00 28.04 7.71
CA ARG A 256 14.34 27.21 8.75
C ARG A 256 12.95 26.68 8.39
N TYR A 257 12.53 26.82 7.14
CA TYR A 257 11.31 26.22 6.63
C TYR A 257 11.64 25.01 5.76
N PRO A 258 11.02 23.84 6.03
CA PRO A 258 11.11 22.71 5.11
C PRO A 258 10.32 23.01 3.83
N CYS A 259 10.93 22.78 2.67
CA CYS A 259 10.35 23.08 1.36
C CYS A 259 10.80 22.10 0.29
N VAL A 260 10.12 22.12 -0.84
CA VAL A 260 10.40 21.20 -1.96
C VAL A 260 9.93 21.84 -3.28
N ASP A 261 10.69 21.63 -4.34
CA ASP A 261 10.25 21.91 -5.71
C ASP A 261 9.76 20.63 -6.38
N ARG A 262 8.95 20.75 -7.43
CA ARG A 262 8.61 19.62 -8.29
C ARG A 262 9.85 18.85 -8.73
N GLY A 263 10.91 19.55 -9.15
CA GLY A 263 12.15 18.95 -9.62
C GLY A 263 12.87 18.10 -8.57
N ASP A 264 12.79 18.47 -7.29
CA ASP A 264 13.39 17.67 -6.20
C ASP A 264 12.67 16.31 -6.06
N ILE A 265 11.34 16.32 -6.22
CA ILE A 265 10.51 15.11 -6.14
C ILE A 265 10.77 14.23 -7.37
N GLU A 266 10.82 14.80 -8.57
CA GLU A 266 11.14 14.10 -9.82
C GLU A 266 12.52 13.42 -9.75
N GLU A 267 13.55 14.12 -9.23
CA GLU A 267 14.88 13.55 -9.03
C GLU A 267 14.83 12.36 -8.05
N TYR A 268 14.11 12.49 -6.94
CA TYR A 268 14.00 11.40 -5.97
C TYR A 268 13.29 10.17 -6.55
N VAL A 269 12.15 10.38 -7.25
CA VAL A 269 11.36 9.30 -7.85
C VAL A 269 12.15 8.62 -8.98
N SER A 270 12.79 9.38 -9.86
CA SER A 270 13.58 8.84 -10.97
C SER A 270 14.77 8.00 -10.51
N ASN A 271 15.48 8.44 -9.46
CA ASN A 271 16.56 7.65 -8.85
C ASN A 271 16.08 6.33 -8.22
N SER A 272 14.80 6.27 -7.85
CA SER A 272 14.19 5.12 -7.18
C SER A 272 13.44 4.18 -8.14
N ALA A 273 13.16 4.61 -9.38
CA ALA A 273 12.36 3.86 -10.35
C ALA A 273 13.14 3.62 -11.64
N LEU A 274 13.83 2.47 -11.72
CA LEU A 274 14.71 2.12 -12.85
C LEU A 274 14.00 2.04 -14.22
N ASN A 275 12.67 1.83 -14.26
CA ASN A 275 11.93 1.57 -15.50
C ASN A 275 10.69 2.44 -15.71
N TYR A 276 10.46 3.48 -14.91
CA TYR A 276 9.35 4.39 -15.18
C TYR A 276 9.70 5.35 -16.32
N THR A 277 8.75 5.56 -17.24
CA THR A 277 8.89 6.60 -18.26
C THR A 277 8.87 7.98 -17.60
N ALA A 278 9.46 8.98 -18.27
CA ALA A 278 9.41 10.35 -17.77
C ALA A 278 7.96 10.85 -17.57
N GLU A 279 7.03 10.40 -18.43
CA GLU A 279 5.60 10.68 -18.29
C GLU A 279 5.03 10.09 -17.01
N ARG A 280 5.31 8.81 -16.72
CA ARG A 280 4.84 8.15 -15.48
C ARG A 280 5.44 8.80 -14.23
N ILE A 281 6.71 9.20 -14.27
CA ILE A 281 7.34 9.93 -13.16
C ILE A 281 6.62 11.26 -12.93
N SER A 282 6.31 12.00 -14.00
CA SER A 282 5.57 13.26 -13.91
C SER A 282 4.18 13.06 -13.31
N GLU A 283 3.43 12.04 -13.74
CA GLU A 283 2.10 11.70 -13.20
C GLU A 283 2.17 11.40 -11.68
N ILE A 284 3.13 10.58 -11.26
CA ILE A 284 3.34 10.25 -9.83
C ILE A 284 3.62 11.54 -9.04
N VAL A 285 4.44 12.43 -9.57
CA VAL A 285 4.80 13.69 -8.90
C VAL A 285 3.58 14.62 -8.80
N ASP A 286 2.74 14.70 -9.83
CA ASP A 286 1.48 15.44 -9.79
C ASP A 286 0.54 14.91 -8.69
N ASP A 287 0.35 13.58 -8.65
CA ASP A 287 -0.48 12.92 -7.65
C ASP A 287 0.04 13.16 -6.22
N LEU A 288 1.37 13.15 -6.03
CA LEU A 288 2.02 13.46 -4.75
C LEU A 288 1.78 14.90 -4.33
N ILE A 289 1.94 15.86 -5.23
CA ILE A 289 1.73 17.28 -4.91
C ILE A 289 0.25 17.53 -4.56
N GLU A 290 -0.68 17.04 -5.38
CA GLU A 290 -2.12 17.19 -5.13
C GLU A 290 -2.52 16.55 -3.81
N SER A 291 -2.05 15.32 -3.57
CA SER A 291 -2.26 14.60 -2.31
C SER A 291 -1.72 15.38 -1.10
N GLY A 292 -0.51 15.93 -1.23
CA GLY A 292 0.13 16.73 -0.18
C GLY A 292 -0.67 17.99 0.14
N LYS A 293 -1.20 18.68 -0.88
CA LYS A 293 -2.08 19.84 -0.71
C LYS A 293 -3.41 19.44 -0.06
N ARG A 294 -4.02 18.35 -0.52
CA ARG A 294 -5.31 17.84 -0.04
C ARG A 294 -5.32 17.53 1.46
N ILE A 295 -4.23 16.98 2.00
CA ILE A 295 -4.09 16.73 3.44
C ILE A 295 -3.46 17.91 4.21
N ASN A 296 -3.30 19.06 3.56
CA ASN A 296 -2.66 20.26 4.10
C ASN A 296 -1.23 20.00 4.61
N PHE A 297 -0.50 19.08 3.98
CA PHE A 297 0.92 18.83 4.24
C PHE A 297 1.81 19.72 3.38
N LEU A 298 1.38 20.03 2.16
CA LEU A 298 1.99 21.01 1.26
C LEU A 298 1.09 22.22 1.09
N SER A 299 1.69 23.39 0.89
CA SER A 299 1.00 24.57 0.36
C SER A 299 1.89 25.26 -0.65
N ASP A 300 1.28 25.95 -1.61
CA ASP A 300 2.01 26.88 -2.47
C ASP A 300 2.79 27.87 -1.61
N TRP A 301 4.01 28.18 -2.03
CA TRP A 301 4.84 29.18 -1.38
C TRP A 301 4.89 30.41 -2.28
N ASP A 302 4.33 31.52 -1.81
CA ASP A 302 4.32 32.82 -2.52
C ASP A 302 5.72 33.47 -2.63
N ASP A 303 6.80 32.69 -2.46
CA ASP A 303 8.18 33.16 -2.40
C ASP A 303 9.03 32.39 -3.41
N ASP A 304 9.86 33.09 -4.19
CA ASP A 304 10.66 32.52 -5.30
C ASP A 304 11.72 31.48 -4.85
N ARG A 305 11.82 31.20 -3.55
CA ARG A 305 12.76 30.24 -2.95
C ARG A 305 12.41 28.78 -3.22
N ALA A 306 11.13 28.44 -3.32
CA ALA A 306 10.67 27.12 -3.68
C ALA A 306 9.19 27.14 -4.10
N GLU A 307 8.75 26.15 -4.86
CA GLU A 307 7.35 26.05 -5.30
C GLU A 307 6.40 25.73 -4.14
N PHE A 308 6.82 24.83 -3.24
CA PHE A 308 5.99 24.36 -2.15
C PHE A 308 6.69 24.45 -0.80
N LYS A 309 5.95 24.88 0.22
CA LYS A 309 6.37 24.75 1.62
C LYS A 309 5.72 23.51 2.25
N VAL A 310 6.47 22.81 3.09
CA VAL A 310 5.91 21.78 3.95
C VAL A 310 5.30 22.45 5.18
N VAL A 311 4.00 22.23 5.41
CA VAL A 311 3.21 22.89 6.46
C VAL A 311 3.57 22.29 7.83
N SER A 312 4.68 22.74 8.40
CA SER A 312 5.23 22.26 9.67
C SER A 312 6.06 23.32 10.39
N ASN A 313 6.13 23.22 11.72
CA ASN A 313 7.05 24.00 12.55
C ASN A 313 8.40 23.30 12.78
N TYR A 314 8.54 22.06 12.28
CA TYR A 314 9.73 21.23 12.44
C TYR A 314 10.45 21.07 11.11
N THR A 315 11.78 20.95 11.14
CA THR A 315 12.63 20.76 9.96
C THR A 315 13.27 19.36 9.89
N ALA A 316 13.37 18.68 11.03
CA ALA A 316 13.95 17.35 11.13
C ALA A 316 13.07 16.29 10.43
N LYS A 317 13.71 15.28 9.85
CA LYS A 317 13.06 14.26 9.02
C LYS A 317 11.99 13.51 9.82
N ASP A 318 12.41 12.93 10.94
CA ASP A 318 11.53 12.11 11.80
C ASP A 318 10.34 12.91 12.34
N ASP A 319 10.55 14.20 12.63
CA ASP A 319 9.47 15.09 13.06
C ASP A 319 8.47 15.38 11.94
N LEU A 320 8.95 15.52 10.70
CA LEU A 320 8.09 15.74 9.54
C LEU A 320 7.30 14.52 9.14
N GLU A 321 7.88 13.31 9.25
CA GLU A 321 7.13 12.07 9.08
C GLU A 321 5.99 11.98 10.09
N ARG A 322 6.24 12.33 11.36
CA ARG A 322 5.19 12.40 12.37
C ARG A 322 4.13 13.46 12.07
N VAL A 323 4.51 14.61 11.51
CA VAL A 323 3.56 15.66 11.09
C VAL A 323 2.68 15.16 9.94
N LEU A 324 3.28 14.50 8.95
CA LEU A 324 2.58 13.89 7.82
C LEU A 324 1.54 12.87 8.30
N GLU A 325 1.94 11.95 9.17
CA GLU A 325 1.04 10.94 9.75
C GLU A 325 -0.13 11.59 10.51
N ASN A 326 0.15 12.60 11.34
CA ASN A 326 -0.90 13.29 12.08
C ASN A 326 -1.88 14.03 11.15
N LYS A 327 -1.38 14.70 10.11
CA LYS A 327 -2.24 15.40 9.13
C LYS A 327 -3.10 14.43 8.34
N TRP A 328 -2.56 13.28 7.96
CA TRP A 328 -3.34 12.24 7.31
C TRP A 328 -4.43 11.67 8.22
N VAL A 329 -4.10 11.33 9.48
CA VAL A 329 -5.08 10.86 10.45
C VAL A 329 -6.19 11.91 10.63
N GLU A 330 -5.82 13.19 10.76
CA GLU A 330 -6.79 14.28 10.87
C GLU A 330 -7.70 14.37 9.65
N TRP A 331 -7.11 14.37 8.46
CA TRP A 331 -7.85 14.42 7.20
C TRP A 331 -8.83 13.25 7.06
N ARG A 332 -8.43 12.03 7.44
CA ARG A 332 -9.31 10.85 7.45
C ARG A 332 -10.45 10.99 8.46
N ILE A 333 -10.17 11.50 9.66
CA ILE A 333 -11.18 11.71 10.69
C ILE A 333 -12.20 12.77 10.27
N GLU A 334 -11.75 13.91 9.73
CA GLU A 334 -12.66 14.93 9.24
C GLU A 334 -13.48 14.42 8.05
N GLY A 335 -12.87 13.68 7.11
CA GLY A 335 -13.63 13.03 6.03
C GLY A 335 -14.69 12.03 6.52
N MET A 336 -14.45 11.33 7.64
CA MET A 336 -15.49 10.49 8.26
C MET A 336 -16.60 11.34 8.88
N LYS A 337 -16.27 12.47 9.51
CA LYS A 337 -17.26 13.40 10.07
C LYS A 337 -18.06 14.09 8.98
N ASP A 338 -17.45 14.44 7.85
CA ASP A 338 -18.12 15.01 6.68
C ASP A 338 -19.19 14.05 6.14
N ARG A 339 -18.89 12.75 6.04
CA ARG A 339 -19.94 11.77 5.68
C ARG A 339 -21.12 11.76 6.67
N LEU A 340 -20.86 11.93 7.96
CA LEU A 340 -21.94 12.03 8.95
C LEU A 340 -22.75 13.33 8.78
N ARG A 341 -22.08 14.44 8.43
CA ARG A 341 -22.71 15.72 8.07
C ARG A 341 -23.62 15.53 6.85
N ASP A 342 -23.11 14.92 5.78
CA ASP A 342 -23.85 14.65 4.54
C ASP A 342 -25.05 13.72 4.78
N GLU A 343 -24.88 12.67 5.58
CA GLU A 343 -25.98 11.78 5.95
C GLU A 343 -27.07 12.52 6.73
N CYS A 344 -26.70 13.38 7.68
CA CYS A 344 -27.66 14.17 8.45
C CYS A 344 -28.37 15.22 7.59
N GLU A 345 -27.66 15.84 6.64
CA GLU A 345 -28.25 16.75 5.67
C GLU A 345 -29.30 16.02 4.83
N ASN A 346 -28.93 14.90 4.20
CA ASN A 346 -29.83 14.10 3.37
C ASN A 346 -31.07 13.60 4.14
N GLN A 347 -30.88 13.12 5.38
CA GLN A 347 -32.00 12.70 6.24
C GLN A 347 -32.94 13.86 6.56
N THR A 348 -32.38 15.04 6.88
CA THR A 348 -33.17 16.22 7.23
C THR A 348 -33.96 16.74 6.03
N VAL A 349 -33.35 16.80 4.85
CA VAL A 349 -34.03 17.17 3.60
C VAL A 349 -35.18 16.22 3.30
N ALA A 350 -34.96 14.91 3.43
CA ALA A 350 -36.00 13.90 3.20
C ALA A 350 -37.16 14.01 4.21
N GLU A 351 -36.88 14.32 5.47
CA GLU A 351 -37.91 14.51 6.50
C GLU A 351 -38.77 15.75 6.24
N ILE A 352 -38.14 16.87 5.87
CA ILE A 352 -38.85 18.10 5.50
C ILE A 352 -39.72 17.86 4.26
N GLY A 353 -39.17 17.21 3.22
CA GLY A 353 -39.90 16.91 2.00
C GLY A 353 -41.14 16.03 2.23
N LYS A 354 -41.04 15.01 3.11
CA LYS A 354 -42.19 14.17 3.49
C LYS A 354 -43.27 14.96 4.22
N GLN A 355 -42.89 15.89 5.09
CA GLN A 355 -43.86 16.72 5.83
C GLN A 355 -44.56 17.71 4.90
N SER A 356 -43.84 18.35 3.98
CA SER A 356 -44.46 19.23 2.97
C SER A 356 -45.48 18.50 2.09
N GLN A 357 -45.20 17.25 1.70
CA GLN A 357 -46.17 16.43 0.96
C GLN A 357 -47.42 16.12 1.80
N LEU A 358 -47.27 15.80 3.09
CA LEU A 358 -48.41 15.52 3.97
C LEU A 358 -49.29 16.77 4.21
N ASP A 359 -48.67 17.94 4.32
CA ASP A 359 -49.39 19.22 4.47
C ASP A 359 -50.16 19.60 3.19
N GLU A 360 -49.64 19.25 2.01
CA GLU A 360 -50.35 19.39 0.73
C GLU A 360 -51.55 18.43 0.61
N TYR A 361 -51.48 17.21 1.14
CA TYR A 361 -52.62 16.27 1.12
C TYR A 361 -53.68 16.58 2.19
N GLY A 362 -53.29 17.15 3.33
CA GLY A 362 -54.21 17.52 4.42
C GLY A 362 -55.02 18.79 4.17
N SER A 363 -54.67 19.58 3.16
CA SER A 363 -55.36 20.83 2.78
C SER A 363 -56.44 20.63 1.70
N PHE A 364 -56.67 19.40 1.23
CA PHE A 364 -57.78 19.05 0.31
C PHE A 364 -59.02 18.45 1.02
N SER A 365 -59.10 18.53 2.34
CA SER A 365 -60.24 18.05 3.13
C SER A 365 -60.92 19.16 3.93
N GLU A 366 -61.39 20.21 3.24
CA GLU A 366 -62.45 21.10 3.73
C GLU A 366 -63.71 20.97 2.86
#